data_AF-A0AA46NWJ4-F1
#
_entry.id   AF-A0AA46NWJ4-F1
#
_cell.length_a   1.000
_cell.length_b   1.000
_cell.length_c   1.000
_cell.angle_alpha   90.00
_cell.angle_beta   90.00
_cell.angle_gamma   90.00
#
_symmetry.space_group_name_H-M   'P 1'
#
loop_
_entity.id
_entity.type
_entity.pdbx_description
1 polymer ?
#
loop_
_entity_poly.entity_id
_entity_poly.type
_entity_poly.pdbx_seq_one_letter_code
_entity_poly.pdbx_strand_id
1 'polypeptide(L)'
;MNILIVGNGFDLSHYLPTKYDHFMVAMGAIEGWDEDKGEMGFDDLFGSLYEKENYFFKYTKAMYQTDQIKVSIDQIKKIKQQLEKSVWYQYFSDHVKEIKTWIDFEKKLKKH
;
A
#
# COMPACT_ATOMS: atom_id res chain seq x y z
N MET A 1 24.37 5.49 14.84
CA MET A 1 23.13 4.70 14.99
C MET A 1 22.92 3.93 13.70
N ASN A 2 23.19 2.62 13.70
CA ASN A 2 23.02 1.79 12.51
C ASN A 2 21.60 1.24 12.56
N ILE A 3 20.67 1.91 11.87
CA ILE A 3 19.32 1.39 11.67
C ILE A 3 19.46 0.22 10.69
N LEU A 4 19.42 -1.01 11.21
CA LEU A 4 19.33 -2.21 10.39
C LEU A 4 17.88 -2.33 9.91
N ILE A 5 17.60 -1.85 8.70
CA ILE A 5 16.36 -2.17 8.00
C ILE A 5 16.51 -3.61 7.52
N VAL A 6 16.02 -4.57 8.32
CA VAL A 6 15.80 -5.94 7.84
C VAL A 6 14.68 -5.80 6.81
N GLY A 7 15.06 -5.60 5.55
CA GLY A 7 14.13 -5.23 4.50
C GLY A 7 12.96 -6.20 4.43
N ASN A 8 11.83 -5.68 3.96
CA ASN A 8 10.59 -6.42 3.68
C ASN A 8 10.81 -7.60 2.70
N GLY A 9 12.04 -7.85 2.24
CA GLY A 9 12.44 -8.94 1.34
C GLY A 9 12.10 -10.34 1.84
N PHE A 10 12.00 -10.58 3.15
CA PHE A 10 11.46 -11.84 3.68
C PHE A 10 9.98 -11.99 3.33
N ASP A 11 9.16 -10.99 3.63
CA ASP A 11 7.74 -11.01 3.30
C ASP A 11 7.52 -11.12 1.78
N LEU A 12 8.34 -10.40 1.00
CA LEU A 12 8.28 -10.43 -0.46
C LEU A 12 8.69 -11.77 -1.05
N SER A 13 9.67 -12.47 -0.46
CA SER A 13 10.03 -13.82 -0.90
C SER A 13 8.94 -14.84 -0.58
N HIS A 14 8.06 -14.52 0.38
CA HIS A 14 6.87 -15.29 0.72
C HIS A 14 5.58 -14.69 0.11
N TYR A 15 5.70 -13.83 -0.91
CA TYR A 15 4.57 -13.25 -1.65
C TYR A 15 3.58 -12.41 -0.82
N LEU A 16 4.01 -11.83 0.30
CA LEU A 16 3.20 -10.88 1.06
C LEU A 16 3.39 -9.46 0.47
N PRO A 17 2.31 -8.72 0.17
CA PRO A 17 2.36 -7.43 -0.53
C PRO A 17 2.81 -6.29 0.40
N THR A 18 4.06 -6.35 0.85
CA THR A 18 4.65 -5.42 1.83
C THR A 18 5.63 -4.44 1.19
N LYS A 19 5.69 -4.34 -0.16
CA LYS A 19 6.46 -3.27 -0.82
C LYS A 19 5.83 -1.92 -0.49
N TYR A 20 6.65 -0.87 -0.55
CA TYR A 20 6.15 0.49 -0.45
C TYR A 20 5.11 0.81 -1.54
N ASP A 21 5.35 0.37 -2.78
CA ASP A 21 4.41 0.53 -3.88
C ASP A 21 3.07 -0.18 -3.61
N HIS A 22 3.10 -1.35 -2.98
CA HIS A 22 1.90 -2.09 -2.58
C HIS A 22 1.11 -1.31 -1.52
N PHE A 23 1.81 -0.73 -0.54
CA PHE A 23 1.21 0.14 0.46
C PHE A 23 0.55 1.37 -0.17
N MET A 24 1.25 2.08 -1.07
CA MET A 24 0.71 3.29 -1.70
C MET A 24 -0.52 2.98 -2.56
N VAL A 25 -0.52 1.85 -3.28
CA VAL A 25 -1.70 1.42 -4.03
C VAL A 25 -2.87 1.10 -3.10
N ALA A 26 -2.64 0.34 -2.03
CA ALA A 26 -3.69 -0.01 -1.08
C ALA A 26 -4.28 1.23 -0.39
N MET A 27 -3.44 2.18 0.03
CA MET A 27 -3.92 3.43 0.64
C MET A 27 -4.70 4.28 -0.36
N GLY A 28 -4.23 4.40 -1.61
CA GLY A 28 -4.95 5.12 -2.66
C GLY A 28 -6.29 4.46 -3.01
N ALA A 29 -6.35 3.12 -3.00
CA ALA A 29 -7.59 2.38 -3.19
C ALA A 29 -8.60 2.66 -2.05
N ILE A 30 -8.14 2.70 -0.80
CA ILE A 30 -8.99 3.03 0.36
C ILE A 30 -9.44 4.49 0.31
N GLU A 31 -8.55 5.42 -0.02
CA GLU A 31 -8.85 6.85 -0.13
C GLU A 31 -9.92 7.12 -1.20
N GLY A 32 -9.80 6.48 -2.36
CA GLY A 32 -10.76 6.57 -3.46
C GLY A 32 -11.98 5.66 -3.35
N TRP A 33 -12.12 4.89 -2.26
CA TRP A 33 -13.22 3.92 -2.13
C TRP A 33 -14.56 4.61 -1.92
N ASP A 34 -15.57 4.12 -2.64
CA ASP A 34 -16.95 4.54 -2.48
C ASP A 34 -17.60 3.74 -1.34
N GLU A 35 -17.94 4.43 -0.25
CA GLU A 35 -18.48 3.82 0.97
C GLU A 35 -19.84 3.16 0.75
N ASP A 36 -20.58 3.57 -0.28
CA ASP A 36 -21.87 2.98 -0.65
C ASP A 36 -21.72 1.57 -1.25
N LYS A 37 -20.51 1.21 -1.73
CA LYS A 37 -20.19 -0.16 -2.17
C LYS A 37 -20.01 -1.14 -1.02
N GLY A 38 -19.86 -0.63 0.21
CA GLY A 38 -19.69 -1.44 1.41
C GLY A 38 -18.24 -1.77 1.73
N GLU A 39 -18.02 -2.99 2.23
CA GLU A 39 -16.71 -3.48 2.67
C GLU A 39 -15.76 -3.69 1.50
N MET A 40 -14.45 -3.48 1.73
CA MET A 40 -13.41 -3.78 0.74
C MET A 40 -12.80 -5.15 0.97
N GLY A 41 -12.65 -5.92 -0.09
CA GLY A 41 -11.88 -7.16 -0.11
C GLY A 41 -10.42 -6.96 -0.50
N PHE A 42 -9.67 -8.06 -0.53
CA PHE A 42 -8.27 -8.06 -0.99
C PHE A 42 -8.11 -7.55 -2.44
N ASP A 43 -9.06 -7.89 -3.31
CA ASP A 43 -9.02 -7.52 -4.72
C ASP A 43 -9.29 -6.03 -4.93
N ASP A 44 -10.11 -5.41 -4.06
CA ASP A 44 -10.34 -3.98 -4.08
C ASP A 44 -9.09 -3.18 -3.67
N LEU A 45 -8.26 -3.76 -2.79
CA LEU A 45 -7.02 -3.16 -2.33
C LEU A 45 -5.88 -3.24 -3.35
N PHE A 46 -5.75 -4.38 -4.06
CA PHE A 46 -4.57 -4.67 -4.87
C PHE A 46 -4.86 -4.96 -6.35
N GLY A 47 -6.13 -4.97 -6.78
CA GLY A 47 -6.53 -5.40 -8.13
C GLY A 47 -5.82 -4.66 -9.26
N SER A 48 -5.52 -3.36 -9.07
CA SER A 48 -4.79 -2.56 -10.04
C SER A 48 -3.33 -3.02 -10.26
N LEU A 49 -2.75 -3.76 -9.32
CA LEU A 49 -1.41 -4.33 -9.45
C LEU A 49 -1.40 -5.65 -10.22
N TYR A 50 -2.54 -6.28 -10.45
CA TYR A 50 -2.58 -7.59 -11.11
C TYR A 50 -2.08 -7.51 -12.55
N GLU A 51 -2.24 -6.38 -13.24
CA GLU A 51 -1.69 -6.20 -14.59
C GLU A 51 -0.16 -6.26 -14.62
N LYS A 52 0.51 -5.77 -13.58
CA LYS A 52 1.98 -5.67 -13.50
C LYS A 52 2.62 -6.81 -12.73
N GLU A 53 1.95 -7.30 -11.69
CA GLU A 53 2.46 -8.26 -10.72
C GLU A 53 1.53 -9.49 -10.59
N ASN A 54 0.84 -9.89 -11.67
CA ASN A 54 -0.09 -11.03 -11.67
C ASN A 54 0.51 -12.28 -11.01
N TYR A 55 1.75 -12.64 -11.40
CA TYR A 55 2.44 -13.79 -10.84
C TYR A 55 2.53 -13.70 -9.32
N PHE A 56 2.97 -12.55 -8.79
CA PHE A 56 3.11 -12.33 -7.36
C PHE A 56 1.78 -12.53 -6.62
N PHE A 57 0.73 -11.83 -7.04
CA PHE A 57 -0.57 -11.87 -6.37
C PHE A 57 -1.31 -13.20 -6.54
N LYS A 58 -1.04 -13.95 -7.62
CA LYS A 58 -1.51 -15.34 -7.76
C LYS A 58 -0.96 -16.24 -6.65
N TYR A 59 0.33 -16.11 -6.34
CA TYR A 59 0.93 -16.87 -5.24
C TYR A 59 0.46 -16.37 -3.88
N THR A 60 0.26 -15.06 -3.70
CA THR A 60 -0.34 -14.51 -2.48
C THR A 60 -1.70 -15.17 -2.20
N LYS A 61 -2.59 -15.21 -3.19
CA LYS A 61 -3.92 -15.84 -3.06
C LYS A 61 -3.86 -17.36 -2.85
N ALA A 62 -2.86 -18.04 -3.43
CA ALA A 62 -2.69 -19.48 -3.26
C ALA A 62 -2.14 -19.86 -1.88
N MET A 63 -1.34 -18.99 -1.26
CA MET A 63 -0.64 -19.27 -0.01
C MET A 63 -1.37 -18.71 1.23
N TYR A 64 -2.20 -17.68 1.07
CA TYR A 64 -2.86 -16.99 2.18
C TYR A 64 -4.38 -16.90 2.00
N GLN A 65 -5.10 -16.76 3.11
CA GLN A 65 -6.56 -16.65 3.14
C GLN A 65 -7.04 -15.24 2.75
N THR A 66 -6.72 -14.81 1.53
CA THR A 66 -7.06 -13.46 1.04
C THR A 66 -8.55 -13.19 0.99
N ASP A 67 -9.37 -14.23 0.81
CA ASP A 67 -10.83 -14.11 0.74
C ASP A 67 -11.48 -13.76 2.10
N GLN A 68 -10.75 -13.94 3.20
CA GLN A 68 -11.20 -13.55 4.54
C GLN A 68 -10.84 -12.09 4.86
N ILE A 69 -10.01 -11.45 4.04
CA ILE A 69 -9.63 -10.06 4.23
C ILE A 69 -10.81 -9.19 3.85
N LYS A 70 -11.37 -8.53 4.86
CA LYS A 70 -12.44 -7.55 4.72
C LYS A 70 -12.11 -6.32 5.53
N VAL A 71 -12.14 -5.17 4.89
CA VAL A 71 -12.00 -3.88 5.56
C VAL A 71 -13.39 -3.29 5.70
N SER A 72 -13.83 -3.12 6.94
CA SER A 72 -15.17 -2.58 7.22
C SER A 72 -15.26 -1.11 6.85
N ILE A 73 -16.49 -0.62 6.64
CA ILE A 73 -16.75 0.79 6.33
C ILE A 73 -16.17 1.72 7.42
N ASP A 74 -16.28 1.34 8.69
CA ASP A 74 -15.72 2.11 9.80
C ASP A 74 -14.18 2.17 9.75
N GLN A 75 -13.53 1.07 9.36
CA GLN A 75 -12.09 1.05 9.16
C GLN A 75 -11.68 1.92 7.96
N ILE A 76 -12.42 1.85 6.84
CA ILE A 76 -12.20 2.68 5.65
C ILE A 76 -12.27 4.17 6.04
N LYS A 77 -13.35 4.61 6.70
CA LYS A 77 -13.52 5.98 7.17
C LYS A 77 -12.38 6.43 8.09
N LYS A 78 -11.99 5.57 9.03
CA LYS A 78 -10.89 5.85 9.96
C LYS A 78 -9.56 6.03 9.22
N ILE A 79 -9.26 5.15 8.26
CA ILE A 79 -8.02 5.22 7.48
C ILE A 79 -8.03 6.49 6.62
N LYS A 80 -9.13 6.81 5.92
CA LYS A 80 -9.27 8.06 5.15
C LYS A 80 -8.93 9.29 6.00
N GLN A 81 -9.52 9.40 7.20
CA GLN A 81 -9.24 10.51 8.12
C GLN A 81 -7.77 10.56 8.58
N GLN A 82 -7.09 9.41 8.69
CA GLN A 82 -5.67 9.34 9.03
C GLN A 82 -4.78 9.73 7.84
N LEU A 83 -5.16 9.34 6.62
CA LEU A 83 -4.46 9.69 5.39
C LEU A 83 -4.52 11.20 5.12
N GLU A 84 -5.67 11.83 5.33
CA GLU A 84 -5.82 13.30 5.22
C GLU A 84 -4.90 14.06 6.18
N LYS A 85 -4.70 13.54 7.39
CA LYS A 85 -3.85 14.16 8.42
C LYS A 85 -2.38 13.80 8.28
N SER A 86 -2.06 12.79 7.47
CA SER A 86 -0.70 12.29 7.29
C SER A 86 0.04 13.16 6.29
N VAL A 87 0.78 14.15 6.79
CA VAL A 87 1.64 15.03 5.97
C VAL A 87 2.56 14.23 5.06
N TRP A 88 3.06 13.10 5.56
CA TRP A 88 3.87 12.16 4.81
C TRP A 88 3.09 11.56 3.65
N TYR A 89 1.94 10.93 3.90
CA TYR A 89 1.16 10.34 2.82
C TYR A 89 0.73 11.38 1.78
N GLN A 90 0.26 12.56 2.21
CA GLN A 90 -0.11 13.66 1.31
C GLN A 90 1.06 14.09 0.42
N TYR A 91 2.23 14.34 1.02
CA TYR A 91 3.43 14.68 0.26
C TYR A 91 3.79 13.59 -0.76
N PHE A 92 3.71 12.32 -0.38
CA PHE A 92 4.02 11.23 -1.30
C PHE A 92 2.97 11.03 -2.37
N SER A 93 1.69 11.13 -2.04
CA SER A 93 0.61 10.99 -3.02
C SER A 93 0.79 12.01 -4.16
N ASP A 94 1.15 13.24 -3.80
CA ASP A 94 1.43 14.32 -4.76
C ASP A 94 2.71 14.09 -5.58
N HIS A 95 3.75 13.51 -4.97
CA HIS A 95 5.10 13.41 -5.57
C HIS A 95 5.50 11.99 -6.02
N VAL A 96 4.64 10.98 -5.85
CA VAL A 96 4.92 9.56 -6.18
C VAL A 96 5.20 9.37 -7.67
N LYS A 97 4.64 10.24 -8.53
CA LYS A 97 4.91 10.23 -9.97
C LYS A 97 6.35 10.65 -10.31
N GLU A 98 7.02 11.39 -9.42
CA GLU A 98 8.39 11.86 -9.61
C GLU A 98 9.43 11.02 -8.85
N ILE A 99 9.02 10.36 -7.77
CA ILE A 99 9.91 9.62 -6.88
C ILE A 99 9.90 8.15 -7.30
N LYS A 100 11.01 7.70 -7.87
CA LYS A 100 11.17 6.31 -8.32
C LYS A 100 11.52 5.34 -7.19
N THR A 101 12.09 5.81 -6.08
CA THR A 101 12.52 4.97 -4.96
C THR A 101 12.47 5.71 -3.61
N TRP A 102 12.42 4.96 -2.51
CA TRP A 102 12.56 5.48 -1.14
C TRP A 102 13.85 6.27 -0.91
N ILE A 103 14.95 5.82 -1.53
CA ILE A 103 16.26 6.48 -1.44
C ILE A 103 16.21 7.87 -2.06
N ASP A 104 15.47 8.05 -3.14
CA ASP A 104 15.28 9.36 -3.78
C ASP A 104 14.44 10.29 -2.90
N PHE A 105 13.48 9.72 -2.18
CA PHE A 105 12.69 10.48 -1.21
C PHE A 105 13.53 10.98 -0.02
N GLU A 106 14.32 10.13 0.64
CA GLU A 106 15.16 10.58 1.77
C GLU A 106 16.12 11.70 1.38
N LYS A 107 16.62 11.65 0.13
CA LYS A 107 17.45 12.72 -0.45
C LYS A 107 16.66 14.01 -0.65
N LYS A 108 15.38 13.96 -1.06
CA LYS A 108 14.52 15.15 -1.19
C LYS A 108 14.22 15.77 0.18
N LEU A 109 13.93 14.98 1.21
CA LEU A 109 13.72 15.53 2.57
C LEU A 109 14.95 16.22 3.14
N LYS A 110 16.15 15.67 2.93
CA LYS A 110 17.41 16.28 3.43
C LYS A 110 17.75 17.63 2.82
N LYS A 111 17.07 18.03 1.74
CA LYS A 111 17.28 19.34 1.08
C LYS A 111 16.34 20.43 1.59
N HIS A 112 15.34 20.08 2.41
CA HIS A 112 14.47 21.01 3.11
C HIS A 112 14.83 21.06 4.60
#